data_AF-A0A959CYR5-F1
#
_entry.id   AF-A0A959CYR5-F1
#
_cell.length_a   1.000
_cell.length_b   1.000
_cell.length_c   1.000
_cell.angle_alpha   90.00
_cell.angle_beta   90.00
_cell.angle_gamma   90.00
#
_symmetry.space_group_name_H-M   'P 1'
#
loop_
_entity.id
_entity.type
_entity.pdbx_description
1 polymer ?
#
loop_
_entity_poly.entity_id
_entity_poly.type
_entity_poly.pdbx_seq_one_letter_code
_entity_poly.pdbx_strand_id
1 'polypeptide(L)' 'MRSVLNILIFLFLSNGLMGQRSFSLEDAVGYAREHHPGLANSRLEQQASAAEEERLERQWLPQVSASADFRY' A
#
# COMPACT_ATOMS: atom_id res chain seq x y z
N MET A 1 -30.71 -13.83 38.90
CA MET A 1 -29.41 -13.90 38.18
C MET A 1 -29.52 -14.47 36.76
N ARG A 2 -30.37 -15.47 36.47
CA ARG A 2 -30.54 -16.02 35.11
C ARG A 2 -31.01 -15.03 34.04
N SER A 3 -31.90 -14.08 34.37
CA SER A 3 -32.42 -13.12 33.37
C SER A 3 -31.39 -12.08 32.91
N VAL A 4 -30.45 -11.69 33.78
CA VAL A 4 -29.38 -10.73 33.41
C VAL A 4 -28.40 -11.36 32.44
N LEU A 5 -28.08 -12.64 32.62
CA LEU A 5 -27.23 -13.41 31.72
C LEU A 5 -27.84 -13.51 30.32
N ASN A 6 -29.15 -13.75 30.23
CA ASN A 6 -29.85 -13.83 28.94
C ASN A 6 -29.86 -12.48 28.19
N ILE A 7 -29.98 -11.36 28.92
CA ILE A 7 -29.92 -10.01 28.34
C ILE A 7 -28.52 -9.71 27.80
N LEU A 8 -27.47 -10.08 28.53
CA LEU A 8 -26.09 -9.89 28.08
C LEU A 8 -25.75 -10.74 26.85
N ILE A 9 -26.22 -11.99 26.80
CA ILE A 9 -26.06 -12.85 25.62
C ILE A 9 -26.79 -12.25 24.42
N PHE A 10 -28.01 -11.73 24.61
CA PHE A 10 -28.78 -11.10 23.54
C PHE A 10 -28.11 -9.83 23.01
N LEU A 11 -27.53 -9.01 23.89
CA LEU A 11 -26.74 -7.82 23.53
C LEU A 11 -25.45 -8.17 22.78
N PHE A 12 -24.79 -9.27 23.12
CA PHE A 12 -23.60 -9.74 22.39
C PHE A 12 -23.96 -10.29 21.01
N LEU A 13 -25.05 -11.04 20.89
CA LEU A 13 -25.52 -11.58 19.62
C LEU A 13 -26.01 -10.48 18.66
N SER A 14 -26.72 -9.46 19.17
CA SER A 14 -27.22 -8.36 18.35
C SER A 14 -26.10 -7.47 17.80
N ASN A 15 -25.06 -7.20 18.61
CA ASN A 15 -23.87 -6.48 18.15
C ASN A 15 -23.05 -7.31 17.15
N GLY A 16 -22.98 -8.63 17.33
CA GLY A 16 -22.31 -9.53 16.40
C GLY A 16 -22.95 -9.57 15.01
N LEU A 17 -24.29 -9.48 14.92
CA LEU A 17 -25.00 -9.39 13.65
C LEU A 17 -24.88 -8.01 12.98
N MET A 18 -24.70 -6.93 13.76
CA MET A 18 -24.54 -5.58 13.22
C MET A 18 -23.17 -5.33 12.56
N GLY A 19 -22.21 -6.25 12.75
CA GLY A 19 -20.87 -6.22 12.13
C GLY A 19 -20.81 -6.74 10.69
N GLN A 20 -21.89 -7.32 10.16
CA GLN A 20 -21.95 -7.69 8.74
C GLN A 20 -22.26 -6.47 7.88
N ARG A 21 -21.30 -5.54 7.79
CA ARG A 21 -21.31 -4.56 6.70
C ARG A 21 -21.15 -5.32 5.40
N SER A 22 -22.17 -5.28 4.56
CA SER A 22 -22.10 -5.75 3.18
C SER A 22 -20.99 -4.96 2.48
N PHE A 23 -19.90 -5.64 2.15
CA PHE A 23 -18.84 -5.08 1.33
C PHE A 23 -19.42 -4.80 -0.05
N SER A 24 -19.55 -3.51 -0.40
CA SER A 24 -20.15 -3.13 -1.69
C SER A 24 -19.20 -3.46 -2.84
N LEU A 25 -19.72 -3.49 -4.06
CA LEU A 25 -18.87 -3.66 -5.25
C LEU A 25 -17.90 -2.48 -5.39
N GLU A 26 -18.34 -1.29 -5.03
CA GLU A 26 -17.54 -0.07 -4.98
C GLU A 26 -16.38 -0.21 -4.00
N ASP A 27 -16.63 -0.75 -2.80
CA ASP A 27 -15.59 -1.02 -1.81
C ASP A 27 -14.60 -2.08 -2.32
N ALA A 28 -15.09 -3.09 -3.03
CA ALA A 28 -14.23 -4.12 -3.65
C ALA A 28 -13.31 -3.56 -4.73
N VAL A 29 -13.85 -2.69 -5.60
CA VAL A 29 -13.07 -2.02 -6.63
C VAL A 29 -12.08 -1.04 -6.02
N GLY A 30 -12.48 -0.29 -4.99
CA GLY A 30 -11.59 0.59 -4.23
C GLY A 30 -10.43 -0.17 -3.60
N TYR A 31 -10.74 -1.25 -2.88
CA TYR A 31 -9.74 -2.11 -2.26
C TYR A 31 -8.78 -2.71 -3.30
N ALA A 32 -9.31 -3.20 -4.43
CA ALA A 32 -8.48 -3.70 -5.53
C ALA A 32 -7.60 -2.60 -6.13
N ARG A 33 -8.08 -1.37 -6.35
CA ARG A 33 -7.23 -0.28 -6.86
C ARG A 33 -6.06 0.06 -5.94
N GLU A 34 -6.24 -0.10 -4.64
CA GLU A 34 -5.19 0.16 -3.64
C GLU A 34 -4.23 -1.02 -3.47
N HIS A 35 -4.75 -2.26 -3.46
CA HIS A 35 -3.99 -3.45 -3.04
C HIS A 35 -3.71 -4.45 -4.17
N HIS A 36 -4.21 -4.23 -5.38
CA HIS A 36 -4.02 -5.18 -6.47
C HIS A 36 -2.53 -5.24 -6.85
N PRO A 37 -1.88 -6.41 -6.77
CA PRO A 37 -0.44 -6.54 -6.95
C PRO A 37 0.01 -6.12 -8.35
N GLY A 38 -0.82 -6.33 -9.38
CA GLY A 38 -0.52 -5.86 -10.73
C GLY A 38 -0.41 -4.33 -10.83
N LEU A 39 -1.24 -3.58 -10.09
CA LEU A 39 -1.17 -2.11 -10.09
C LEU A 39 0.05 -1.61 -9.32
N ALA A 40 0.41 -2.30 -8.23
CA ALA A 40 1.64 -2.02 -7.51
C ALA A 40 2.88 -2.25 -8.40
N ASN A 41 2.92 -3.36 -9.12
CA ASN A 41 4.01 -3.67 -10.05
C ASN A 41 4.13 -2.63 -11.16
N SER A 42 3.01 -2.25 -11.80
CA SER A 42 3.04 -1.21 -12.83
C SER A 42 3.51 0.15 -12.31
N ARG A 43 3.18 0.52 -11.05
CA ARG A 43 3.72 1.75 -10.43
C ARG A 43 5.24 1.65 -10.22
N LEU A 44 5.74 0.50 -9.78
CA LEU A 44 7.18 0.27 -9.63
C LEU A 44 7.91 0.32 -10.98
N GLU A 45 7.34 -0.25 -12.03
CA GLU A 45 7.90 -0.19 -13.39
C GLU A 45 7.98 1.24 -13.92
N GLN A 46 6.96 2.07 -13.65
CA GLN A 46 6.98 3.49 -14.00
C GLN A 46 8.06 4.26 -13.24
N GLN A 47 8.21 4.02 -11.94
CA GLN A 47 9.27 4.63 -11.14
C GLN A 47 10.66 4.20 -11.61
N ALA A 48 10.85 2.93 -11.94
CA ALA A 48 12.10 2.41 -12.48
C ALA A 48 12.43 3.05 -13.84
N SER A 49 11.44 3.20 -14.70
CA SER A 49 11.60 3.84 -16.01
C SER A 49 11.99 5.33 -15.87
N ALA A 50 11.34 6.06 -14.96
CA ALA A 50 11.67 7.46 -14.69
C ALA A 50 13.09 7.63 -14.13
N ALA A 51 13.53 6.74 -13.24
CA ALA A 51 14.89 6.76 -12.71
C ALA A 51 15.94 6.47 -13.79
N GLU A 52 15.63 5.56 -14.73
CA GLU A 52 16.51 5.25 -15.85
C GLU A 52 16.60 6.41 -16.85
N GLU A 53 15.48 7.09 -17.12
CA GLU A 53 15.47 8.32 -17.93
C GLU A 53 16.37 9.39 -17.31
N GLU A 54 16.21 9.66 -16.01
CA GLU A 54 17.06 10.62 -15.30
C GLU A 54 18.55 10.22 -15.33
N ARG A 55 18.85 8.92 -15.20
CA ARG A 55 20.23 8.41 -15.30
C ARG A 55 20.82 8.67 -16.69
N LEU A 56 20.04 8.45 -17.75
CA LEU A 56 20.45 8.69 -19.14
C LEU A 56 20.66 10.18 -19.41
N GLU A 57 19.78 11.04 -18.91
CA GLU A 57 19.95 12.49 -19.02
C GLU A 57 21.23 12.97 -18.32
N ARG A 58 21.50 12.48 -17.10
CA ARG A 58 22.75 12.80 -16.38
C ARG A 58 23.98 12.32 -17.13
N GLN A 59 23.89 11.22 -17.87
CA GLN A 59 25.01 10.72 -18.68
C GLN A 59 25.39 11.68 -19.83
N TRP A 60 24.44 12.49 -20.30
CA TRP A 60 24.69 13.51 -21.33
C TRP A 60 25.32 14.78 -20.77
N LEU A 61 25.34 14.93 -19.44
CA LEU A 61 25.93 16.07 -18.75
C LEU A 61 27.40 15.78 -18.37
N PRO A 62 28.29 16.78 -18.41
CA PRO A 62 29.65 16.65 -17.90
C PRO A 62 29.66 16.24 -16.43
N GLN A 63 30.36 15.14 -16.12
CA GLN A 63 30.49 14.63 -14.76
C GLN A 63 31.68 15.28 -14.07
N VAL A 64 31.47 15.86 -12.89
CA VAL A 64 32.53 16.41 -12.04
C VAL A 64 32.74 15.48 -10.86
N SER A 65 33.91 14.86 -10.77
CA SER A 65 34.30 14.00 -9.64
C SER A 65 35.56 14.53 -8.97
N ALA A 66 35.57 14.58 -7.64
CA ALA A 66 36.78 14.86 -6.86
C ALA A 66 37.35 13.54 -6.34
N SER A 67 38.66 13.34 -6.50
CA SER A 67 39.38 12.23 -5.89
C SER A 67 40.69 12.73 -5.30
N ALA A 68 41.13 12.12 -4.21
CA ALA A 68 42.42 12.37 -3.58
C ALA A 68 43.16 11.04 -3.50
N ASP A 69 44.34 10.98 -4.11
CA ASP A 69 45.24 9.82 -4.07
C ASP A 69 46.47 10.20 -3.22
N PHE A 70 46.73 9.44 -2.17
CA PHE A 70 47.91 9.59 -1.31
C PHE A 70 48.74 8.31 -1.40
N ARG A 71 49.94 8.42 -1.96
CA ARG A 71 50.94 7.34 -2.00
C ARG A 71 52.11 7.71 -1.08
N TYR A 72 52.53 6.77 -0.23
CA TYR A 72 53.66 6.87 0.70
C TYR A 72 54.79 5.98 0.23
#